data_AF-Q1N1T8-F1
#
_entry.id   AF-Q1N1T8-F1
#
_cell.length_a   1.000
_cell.length_b   1.000
_cell.length_c   1.000
_cell.angle_alpha   90.00
_cell.angle_beta   90.00
_cell.angle_gamma   90.00
#
_symmetry.space_group_name_H-M   'P 1'
#
loop_
_entity.id
_entity.type
_entity.pdbx_description
1 polymer ?
#
loop_
_entity_poly.entity_id
_entity_poly.type
_entity_poly.pdbx_seq_one_letter_code
_entity_poly.pdbx_strand_id
1 'polypeptide(L)'
;MMFALHTLFARYYAWQVKKQYRARHFQECLRCIQHLEYWDCRYTQQPLYTGYRAMCHYQTEQWENITAEIEQALFVLRRSAQEDKQCFLLWQELKSHLADLRYIERHQSNLRKVEGL
;
A
#
# COMPACT_ATOMS: atom_id res chain seq x y z
N MET A 1 12.58 -30.12 -4.30
CA MET A 1 11.72 -30.00 -3.11
C MET A 1 11.75 -28.61 -2.46
N MET A 2 12.88 -27.87 -2.47
CA MET A 2 12.98 -26.53 -1.84
C MET A 2 12.05 -25.45 -2.46
N PHE A 3 11.86 -25.47 -3.78
CA PHE A 3 10.95 -24.55 -4.49
C PHE A 3 9.46 -24.74 -4.14
N ALA A 4 9.04 -25.96 -3.81
CA ALA A 4 7.66 -26.26 -3.46
C ALA A 4 7.30 -25.72 -2.06
N LEU A 5 8.25 -25.74 -1.12
CA LEU A 5 8.06 -25.17 0.21
C LEU A 5 8.00 -23.64 0.16
N HIS A 6 8.91 -22.99 -0.58
CA HIS A 6 8.87 -21.52 -0.75
C HIS A 6 7.54 -21.03 -1.32
N THR A 7 7.02 -21.72 -2.34
CA THR A 7 5.73 -21.35 -2.95
C THR A 7 4.54 -21.59 -2.05
N LEU A 8 4.58 -22.60 -1.18
CA LEU A 8 3.55 -22.82 -0.15
C LEU A 8 3.57 -21.72 0.92
N PHE A 9 4.74 -21.34 1.42
CA PHE A 9 4.87 -20.25 2.39
C PHE A 9 4.45 -18.91 1.78
N ALA A 10 4.86 -18.60 0.55
CA ALA A 10 4.44 -17.40 -0.16
C ALA A 10 2.91 -17.33 -0.32
N ARG A 11 2.26 -18.43 -0.70
CA ARG A 11 0.80 -18.52 -0.78
C ARG A 11 0.12 -18.32 0.58
N TYR A 12 0.68 -18.89 1.63
CA TYR A 12 0.16 -18.74 2.99
C TYR A 12 0.21 -17.27 3.44
N TYR A 13 1.37 -16.60 3.30
CA TYR A 13 1.50 -15.20 3.65
C TYR A 13 0.65 -14.29 2.75
N ALA A 14 0.57 -14.57 1.44
CA ALA A 14 -0.32 -13.86 0.51
C ALA A 14 -1.80 -13.92 0.96
N TRP A 15 -2.27 -15.10 1.37
CA TRP A 15 -3.62 -15.25 1.93
C TRP A 15 -3.77 -14.48 3.25
N GLN A 16 -2.77 -14.56 4.13
CA GLN A 16 -2.78 -13.88 5.42
C GLN A 16 -2.83 -12.35 5.25
N VAL A 17 -2.06 -11.76 4.33
CA VAL A 17 -2.12 -10.33 3.98
C VAL A 17 -3.55 -9.92 3.63
N LYS A 18 -4.20 -10.65 2.70
CA LYS A 18 -5.58 -10.35 2.29
C LYS A 18 -6.57 -10.45 3.45
N LYS A 19 -6.40 -11.44 4.33
CA LYS A 19 -7.23 -11.61 5.52
C LYS A 19 -7.06 -10.45 6.49
N GLN A 20 -5.82 -10.06 6.81
CA GLN A 20 -5.54 -8.99 7.76
C GLN A 20 -5.95 -7.62 7.23
N TYR A 21 -5.74 -7.37 5.94
CA TYR A 21 -6.20 -6.15 5.28
C TYR A 21 -7.73 -6.00 5.39
N ARG A 22 -8.49 -7.07 5.13
CA ARG A 22 -9.96 -7.07 5.30
C ARG A 22 -10.40 -6.85 6.75
N ALA A 23 -9.65 -7.37 7.70
CA ALA A 23 -9.88 -7.18 9.12
C ALA A 23 -9.41 -5.80 9.63
N ARG A 24 -8.82 -4.96 8.76
CA ARG A 24 -8.26 -3.63 9.09
C ARG A 24 -7.13 -3.68 10.12
N HIS A 25 -6.43 -4.81 10.21
CA HIS A 25 -5.23 -4.98 11.03
C HIS A 25 -4.00 -4.59 10.21
N PHE A 26 -3.80 -3.28 10.04
CA PHE A 26 -2.82 -2.73 9.09
C PHE A 26 -1.36 -2.99 9.51
N GLN A 27 -1.05 -2.99 10.81
CA GLN A 27 0.31 -3.29 11.29
C GLN A 27 0.68 -4.76 11.05
N GLU A 28 -0.25 -5.67 11.32
CA GLU A 28 -0.08 -7.10 11.05
C GLU A 28 0.00 -7.36 9.54
N CYS A 29 -0.76 -6.61 8.74
CA CYS A 29 -0.71 -6.67 7.28
C CYS A 29 0.70 -6.31 6.77
N LEU A 30 1.29 -5.20 7.24
CA LEU A 30 2.66 -4.81 6.91
C LEU A 30 3.68 -5.89 7.29
N ARG A 31 3.56 -6.46 8.50
CA ARG A 31 4.43 -7.55 8.94
C ARG A 31 4.32 -8.77 8.00
N CYS A 32 3.11 -9.12 7.59
CA CYS A 32 2.90 -10.21 6.64
C CYS A 32 3.48 -9.92 5.26
N ILE A 33 3.41 -8.67 4.78
CA ILE A 33 4.03 -8.24 3.52
C ILE A 33 5.55 -8.33 3.60
N GLN A 34 6.17 -7.90 4.71
CA GLN A 34 7.62 -8.03 4.92
C GLN A 34 8.08 -9.49 4.93
N HIS A 35 7.33 -10.38 5.59
CA HIS A 35 7.61 -11.81 5.52
C HIS A 35 7.43 -12.36 4.11
N LEU A 36 6.38 -11.94 3.38
CA LEU A 36 6.18 -12.34 1.99
C LEU A 36 7.35 -11.91 1.09
N GLU A 37 7.89 -10.70 1.28
CA GLU A 37 9.05 -10.20 0.52
C GLU A 37 10.30 -11.05 0.75
N TYR A 38 10.53 -11.48 1.99
CA TYR A 38 11.64 -12.37 2.34
C TYR A 38 11.55 -13.72 1.64
N TRP A 39 10.34 -14.30 1.54
CA TRP A 39 10.14 -15.62 0.92
C TRP A 39 10.03 -15.57 -0.61
N ASP A 40 9.42 -14.52 -1.15
CA ASP A 40 9.21 -14.30 -2.59
C ASP A 40 9.03 -12.80 -2.92
N CYS A 41 10.12 -12.14 -3.29
CA CYS A 41 10.13 -10.73 -3.65
C CYS A 41 9.31 -10.40 -4.92
N ARG A 42 8.98 -11.39 -5.76
CA ARG A 42 8.16 -11.15 -6.96
C ARG A 42 6.69 -11.00 -6.62
N TYR A 43 6.24 -11.60 -5.52
CA TYR A 43 4.86 -11.45 -5.05
C TYR A 43 4.58 -10.03 -4.55
N THR A 44 5.52 -9.42 -3.83
CA THR A 44 5.35 -8.05 -3.31
C THR A 44 5.40 -6.98 -4.41
N GLN A 45 6.04 -7.29 -5.54
CA GLN A 45 6.02 -6.46 -6.74
C GLN A 45 4.68 -6.50 -7.49
N GLN A 46 3.76 -7.41 -7.12
CA GLN A 46 2.45 -7.41 -7.75
C GLN A 46 1.67 -6.15 -7.33
N PRO A 47 0.95 -5.51 -8.27
CA PRO A 47 0.22 -4.26 -8.07
C PRO A 47 -0.64 -4.22 -6.81
N LEU A 48 -1.34 -5.32 -6.54
CA LEU A 48 -2.25 -5.42 -5.39
C LEU A 48 -1.52 -5.27 -4.05
N TYR A 49 -0.37 -5.93 -3.88
CA TYR A 49 0.39 -5.87 -2.64
C TYR A 49 1.12 -4.53 -2.48
N THR A 50 1.57 -3.92 -3.57
CA THR A 50 2.07 -2.54 -3.56
C THR A 50 0.99 -1.57 -3.06
N GLY A 51 -0.25 -1.74 -3.55
CA GLY A 51 -1.40 -0.98 -3.07
C GLY A 51 -1.71 -1.22 -1.59
N TYR A 52 -1.72 -2.48 -1.14
CA TYR A 52 -1.96 -2.80 0.26
C TYR A 52 -0.90 -2.20 1.17
N ARG A 53 0.37 -2.25 0.76
CA ARG A 53 1.47 -1.64 1.51
C ARG A 53 1.26 -0.14 1.68
N ALA A 54 1.04 0.59 0.58
CA ALA A 54 0.80 2.04 0.63
C ALA A 54 -0.42 2.41 1.49
N MET A 55 -1.51 1.65 1.37
CA MET A 55 -2.71 1.88 2.19
C MET A 55 -2.46 1.59 3.67
N CYS A 56 -1.68 0.55 3.99
CA CYS A 56 -1.34 0.26 5.38
C CYS A 56 -0.46 1.36 5.97
N HIS A 57 0.55 1.84 5.25
CA HIS A 57 1.37 2.96 5.70
C HIS A 57 0.52 4.21 5.97
N TYR A 58 -0.46 4.50 5.11
CA TYR A 58 -1.42 5.60 5.28
C TYR A 58 -2.24 5.47 6.55
N GLN A 59 -2.78 4.29 6.81
CA GLN A 59 -3.60 4.04 8.00
C GLN A 59 -2.78 3.97 9.29
N THR A 60 -1.49 3.62 9.21
CA THR A 60 -0.58 3.61 10.36
C THR A 60 0.08 4.96 10.64
N GLU A 61 -0.32 6.02 9.91
CA GLU A 61 0.20 7.38 10.09
C GLU A 61 1.73 7.46 9.94
N GLN A 62 2.30 6.60 9.08
CA GLN A 62 3.73 6.63 8.77
C GLN A 62 3.97 7.66 7.66
N TRP A 63 4.02 8.94 8.04
CA TRP A 63 4.01 10.07 7.11
C TRP A 63 5.30 10.27 6.29
N GLU A 64 6.37 9.53 6.59
CA GLU A 64 7.64 9.66 5.86
C GLU A 64 7.46 9.22 4.39
N ASN A 65 7.57 10.16 3.46
CA ASN A 65 7.47 9.93 2.00
C ASN A 65 6.17 9.28 1.52
N ILE A 66 5.10 9.37 2.31
CA ILE A 66 3.85 8.66 2.02
C ILE A 66 3.17 9.09 0.73
N THR A 67 3.28 10.38 0.39
CA THR A 67 2.77 10.94 -0.86
C THR A 67 3.42 10.26 -2.07
N ALA A 68 4.75 10.08 -2.04
CA ALA A 68 5.49 9.41 -3.11
C ALA A 68 5.15 7.91 -3.18
N GLU A 69 5.00 7.24 -2.05
CA GLU A 69 4.62 5.82 -2.00
C GLU A 69 3.21 5.59 -2.55
N ILE A 70 2.24 6.44 -2.20
CA ILE A 70 0.87 6.37 -2.74
C ILE A 70 0.86 6.66 -4.23
N GLU A 71 1.61 7.66 -4.71
CA GLU A 71 1.72 7.96 -6.14
C GLU A 71 2.31 6.78 -6.93
N GLN A 72 3.36 6.15 -6.40
CA GLN A 72 3.95 4.95 -6.99
C GLN A 72 2.95 3.79 -7.02
N ALA A 73 2.23 3.55 -5.92
CA ALA A 73 1.21 2.51 -5.86
C ALA A 73 0.07 2.77 -6.86
N LEU A 74 -0.40 4.02 -6.96
CA LEU A 74 -1.43 4.41 -7.93
C LEU A 74 -0.98 4.19 -9.37
N PHE A 75 0.29 4.48 -9.69
CA PHE A 75 0.84 4.26 -11.02
C PHE A 75 0.82 2.78 -11.40
N VAL A 76 1.30 1.91 -10.51
CA VAL A 76 1.33 0.45 -10.74
C VAL A 76 -0.07 -0.13 -10.80
N LEU A 77 -0.96 0.25 -9.87
CA LEU A 77 -2.34 -0.22 -9.83
C LEU A 77 -3.14 0.18 -11.06
N ARG A 78 -2.91 1.39 -11.61
CA ARG A 78 -3.65 1.88 -12.80
C ARG A 78 -3.54 0.93 -13.98
N ARG A 79 -2.38 0.31 -14.18
CA ARG A 79 -2.16 -0.64 -15.27
C ARG A 79 -2.98 -1.92 -15.08
N SER A 80 -3.12 -2.38 -13.84
CA SER A 80 -3.83 -3.63 -13.52
C SER A 80 -5.31 -3.44 -13.21
N ALA A 81 -5.74 -2.19 -12.99
CA ALA A 81 -7.12 -1.83 -12.73
C ALA A 81 -8.08 -2.12 -13.92
N GLN A 82 -7.56 -2.31 -15.13
CA GLN A 82 -8.36 -2.70 -16.29
C GLN A 82 -8.81 -4.16 -16.25
N GLU A 83 -8.04 -5.03 -15.59
CA GLU A 83 -8.25 -6.48 -15.59
C GLU A 83 -8.69 -7.01 -14.23
N ASP A 84 -8.29 -6.34 -13.14
CA ASP A 84 -8.57 -6.78 -11.76
C ASP A 84 -9.42 -5.74 -11.00
N LYS A 85 -10.65 -6.15 -10.66
CA LYS A 85 -11.59 -5.35 -9.87
C LYS A 85 -11.04 -4.95 -8.51
N GLN A 86 -10.25 -5.80 -7.85
CA GLN A 86 -9.66 -5.46 -6.55
C GLN A 86 -8.60 -4.37 -6.70
N CYS A 87 -7.78 -4.45 -7.75
CA CYS A 87 -6.81 -3.41 -8.07
C CYS A 87 -7.51 -2.08 -8.39
N PHE A 88 -8.63 -2.11 -9.12
CA PHE A 88 -9.42 -0.91 -9.41
C PHE A 88 -10.01 -0.25 -8.15
N LEU A 89 -10.64 -1.03 -7.27
CA LEU A 89 -11.21 -0.51 -6.02
C LEU A 89 -10.13 0.12 -5.13
N LEU A 90 -9.01 -0.59 -4.95
CA LEU A 90 -7.88 -0.11 -4.17
C LEU A 90 -7.26 1.16 -4.77
N TRP A 91 -7.20 1.24 -6.10
CA TRP A 91 -6.76 2.44 -6.80
C TRP A 91 -7.68 3.64 -6.55
N GLN A 92 -9.01 3.44 -6.56
CA GLN A 92 -9.96 4.51 -6.26
C GLN A 92 -9.82 5.01 -4.82
N GLU A 93 -9.69 4.11 -3.84
CA GLU A 93 -9.51 4.45 -2.42
C GLU A 93 -8.20 5.22 -2.18
N LEU A 94 -7.08 4.74 -2.73
CA LEU A 94 -5.80 5.43 -2.60
C LEU A 94 -5.83 6.82 -3.27
N LYS A 95 -6.57 6.97 -4.37
CA LYS A 95 -6.71 8.25 -5.07
C LYS A 95 -7.47 9.28 -4.24
N SER A 96 -8.51 8.88 -3.49
CA SER A 96 -9.18 9.79 -2.55
C SER A 96 -8.24 10.21 -1.43
N HIS A 97 -7.49 9.27 -0.85
CA HIS A 97 -6.53 9.57 0.22
C HIS A 97 -5.39 10.48 -0.23
N LEU A 98 -4.91 10.36 -1.48
CA LEU A 98 -3.92 11.29 -2.03
C LEU A 98 -4.47 12.72 -2.16
N ALA A 99 -5.76 12.87 -2.50
CA ALA A 99 -6.39 14.19 -2.56
C ALA A 99 -6.45 14.84 -1.18
N ASP A 100 -6.80 14.05 -0.15
CA ASP A 100 -6.83 14.51 1.25
C ASP A 100 -5.43 14.89 1.75
N LEU A 101 -4.41 14.08 1.46
CA LEU A 101 -3.01 14.39 1.80
C LEU A 101 -2.54 15.69 1.17
N ARG A 102 -2.78 15.88 -0.13
CA ARG A 102 -2.40 17.11 -0.84
C ARG A 102 -3.14 18.33 -0.33
N TYR A 103 -4.38 18.16 0.15
CA TYR A 103 -5.13 19.23 0.81
C TYR A 103 -4.45 19.62 2.13
N ILE A 104 -4.10 18.64 2.96
CA ILE A 104 -3.41 18.87 4.25
C ILE A 104 -2.04 19.53 4.02
N GLU A 105 -1.23 19.03 3.09
CA GLU A 105 0.08 19.61 2.74
C GLU A 105 -0.04 21.07 2.27
N ARG A 106 -1.02 21.39 1.42
CA ARG A 106 -1.30 22.77 0.98
C ARG A 106 -1.73 23.67 2.13
N HIS A 107 -2.53 23.17 3.06
CA HIS A 107 -2.96 23.95 4.21
C HIS A 107 -1.81 24.22 5.19
N GLN A 108 -0.97 23.23 5.48
CA GLN A 108 0.21 23.42 6.34
C GLN A 108 1.26 24.34 5.72
N SER A 109 1.50 24.25 4.41
CA SER A 109 2.41 25.15 3.71
C SER A 109 1.90 26.59 3.65
N ASN A 110 0.58 26.78 3.53
CA ASN A 110 -0.03 28.11 3.62
C ASN A 110 0.07 28.69 5.04
N LEU A 111 -0.15 27.89 6.09
CA LEU A 111 0.00 28.33 7.49
C LEU A 111 1.45 28.73 7.80
N ARG A 112 2.44 27.94 7.39
CA ARG A 112 3.86 28.31 7.55
C ARG A 112 4.26 29.57 6.78
N LYS A 113 3.60 29.88 5.67
CA LYS A 113 3.78 31.16 4.95
C LYS A 113 3.19 32.35 5.70
N VAL A 114 2.13 32.14 6.48
CA VAL A 114 1.48 33.20 7.27
C VAL A 114 2.24 33.47 8.56
N GLU A 115 2.81 32.45 9.20
CA GLU A 115 3.64 32.60 10.42
C GLU A 115 5.06 33.13 10.14
N GLY A 116 5.46 33.23 8.88
CA GLY A 116 6.74 33.80 8.43
C GLY A 116 6.70 35.29 8.06
N LEU A 117 5.64 36.00 8.44
CA LEU A 117 5.45 37.46 8.27
C LEU A 117 5.29 38.12 9.64
#